data_AF-A0A0P1P1F8-F1
#
_entry.id   AF-A0A0P1P1F8-F1
#
_cell.length_a   1.000
_cell.length_b   1.000
_cell.length_c   1.000
_cell.angle_alpha   90.00
_cell.angle_beta   90.00
_cell.angle_gamma   90.00
#
_symmetry.space_group_name_H-M   'P 1'
#
loop_
_entity.id
_entity.type
_entity.pdbx_description
1 polymer ?
#
loop_
_entity_poly.entity_id
_entity_poly.type
_entity_poly.pdbx_seq_one_letter_code
_entity_poly.pdbx_strand_id
1 'polypeptide(L)'
;MYSKLKGVDAKRRFLGLFWAKRGGVEFRRKYLDRVQQANEKFTTRFAPGWKTDRGRVYIIYGPPDDVERYPYTENMKPYEIWHYYNLQGGVIFVFGDRTGFGSYELLHSTLVGEVKNQDWMYLLMQR
;
A
#
# COMPACT_ATOMS: atom_id res chain seq x y z
N MET A 1 -5.82 -21.03 5.95
CA MET A 1 -6.33 -20.78 7.32
C MET A 1 -7.80 -20.36 7.30
N TYR A 2 -8.21 -19.33 6.53
CA TYR A 2 -9.62 -19.01 6.27
C TYR A 2 -10.29 -19.98 5.26
N SER A 3 -9.57 -20.34 4.19
CA SER A 3 -10.04 -21.23 3.12
C SER A 3 -10.36 -22.67 3.56
N LYS A 4 -9.95 -23.06 4.77
CA LYS A 4 -10.19 -24.41 5.33
C LYS A 4 -11.42 -24.46 6.25
N LEU A 5 -12.09 -23.33 6.52
CA LEU A 5 -13.27 -23.28 7.38
C LEU A 5 -14.52 -23.70 6.59
N LYS A 6 -15.16 -24.80 7.01
CA LYS A 6 -16.46 -25.24 6.48
C LYS A 6 -17.59 -24.51 7.21
N GLY A 7 -18.58 -24.03 6.46
CA GLY A 7 -19.78 -23.37 7.01
C GLY A 7 -19.66 -21.85 7.20
N VAL A 8 -20.78 -21.15 7.01
CA VAL A 8 -20.89 -19.68 7.11
C VAL A 8 -20.60 -19.20 8.53
N ASP A 9 -21.02 -19.97 9.54
CA ASP A 9 -20.87 -19.58 10.95
C ASP A 9 -19.42 -19.66 11.44
N ALA A 10 -18.65 -20.64 10.98
CA ALA A 10 -17.23 -20.73 11.29
C ALA A 10 -16.44 -19.54 10.71
N LYS A 11 -16.80 -19.10 9.49
CA LYS A 11 -16.21 -17.90 8.86
C LYS A 11 -16.60 -16.62 9.59
N ARG A 12 -17.88 -16.49 10.01
CA ARG A 12 -18.36 -15.34 10.81
C ARG A 12 -17.64 -15.25 12.15
N ARG A 13 -17.51 -16.38 12.87
CA ARG A 13 -16.80 -16.43 14.15
C ARG A 13 -15.31 -16.10 13.99
N PHE A 14 -14.66 -16.65 12.96
CA PHE A 14 -13.26 -16.32 12.67
C PHE A 14 -13.07 -14.82 12.39
N LEU A 15 -13.90 -14.22 11.55
CA LEU A 15 -13.82 -12.78 11.26
C LEU A 15 -14.14 -11.94 12.49
N GLY A 16 -15.14 -12.32 13.29
CA GLY A 16 -15.46 -11.66 14.55
C GLY A 16 -14.28 -11.63 15.51
N LEU A 17 -13.64 -12.78 15.73
CA LEU A 17 -12.45 -12.89 16.58
C LEU A 17 -11.24 -12.14 15.99
N PHE A 18 -11.06 -12.19 14.67
CA PHE A 18 -9.99 -11.48 13.98
C PHE A 18 -10.04 -9.96 14.21
N TRP A 19 -11.24 -9.37 14.12
CA TRP A 19 -11.46 -7.94 14.35
C TRP A 19 -11.45 -7.59 15.84
N ALA A 20 -12.09 -8.40 16.69
CA ALA A 20 -12.07 -8.18 18.15
C ALA A 20 -10.65 -8.07 18.69
N LYS A 21 -9.73 -8.94 18.24
CA LYS A 21 -8.31 -8.92 18.63
C LYS A 21 -7.56 -7.66 18.16
N ARG A 22 -8.05 -6.94 17.15
CA ARG A 22 -7.38 -5.79 16.51
C ARG A 22 -8.04 -4.44 16.82
N GLY A 23 -8.90 -4.37 17.84
CA GLY A 23 -9.60 -3.13 18.21
C GLY A 23 -11.07 -3.09 17.80
N GLY A 24 -11.66 -4.22 17.44
CA GLY A 24 -13.11 -4.38 17.29
C GLY A 24 -13.70 -3.66 16.08
N VAL A 25 -14.94 -3.18 16.24
CA VAL A 25 -15.77 -2.65 15.15
C VAL A 25 -15.20 -1.36 14.57
N GLU A 26 -14.68 -0.45 15.40
CA GLU A 26 -14.13 0.82 14.91
C GLU A 26 -12.86 0.62 14.07
N PHE A 27 -11.98 -0.28 14.47
CA PHE A 27 -10.82 -0.64 13.67
C PHE A 27 -11.24 -1.24 12.32
N ARG A 28 -12.23 -2.14 12.33
CA ARG A 28 -12.80 -2.72 11.10
C ARG A 28 -13.37 -1.65 10.19
N ARG A 29 -14.12 -0.68 10.73
CA ARG A 29 -14.71 0.43 9.96
C ARG A 29 -13.63 1.26 9.29
N LYS A 30 -12.61 1.69 10.05
CA LYS A 30 -11.46 2.43 9.52
C LYS A 30 -10.70 1.65 8.45
N TYR A 31 -10.49 0.34 8.66
CA TYR A 31 -9.85 -0.52 7.68
C TYR A 31 -10.67 -0.58 6.37
N LEU A 32 -11.97 -0.82 6.45
CA LEU A 32 -12.83 -0.91 5.27
C LEU A 32 -12.95 0.43 4.54
N ASP A 33 -12.99 1.52 5.28
CA ASP A 33 -12.95 2.88 4.73
C ASP A 33 -11.65 3.13 3.94
N ARG A 34 -10.49 2.74 4.49
CA ARG A 34 -9.22 2.79 3.77
C ARG A 34 -9.18 1.88 2.56
N VAL A 35 -9.82 0.71 2.59
CA VAL A 35 -9.93 -0.18 1.42
C VAL A 35 -10.73 0.51 0.30
N GLN A 36 -11.82 1.18 0.64
CA GLN A 36 -12.61 1.94 -0.33
C GLN A 36 -11.77 3.08 -0.92
N GLN A 37 -11.14 3.91 -0.08
CA GLN A 37 -10.28 5.00 -0.54
C GLN A 37 -9.11 4.50 -1.40
N ALA A 38 -8.51 3.36 -1.04
CA ALA A 38 -7.46 2.74 -1.83
C ALA A 38 -7.96 2.33 -3.22
N ASN A 39 -9.18 1.78 -3.32
CA ASN A 39 -9.79 1.45 -4.60
C ASN A 39 -10.09 2.69 -5.45
N GLU A 40 -10.54 3.77 -4.83
CA GLU A 40 -10.80 5.04 -5.55
C GLU A 40 -9.52 5.66 -6.09
N LYS A 41 -8.42 5.64 -5.30
CA LYS A 41 -7.17 6.33 -5.65
C LYS A 41 -6.19 5.51 -6.47
N PHE A 42 -6.15 4.20 -6.27
CA PHE A 42 -5.03 3.36 -6.74
C PHE A 42 -5.47 2.19 -7.63
N THR A 43 -6.74 2.12 -8.05
CA THR A 43 -7.14 1.13 -9.05
C THR A 43 -6.41 1.37 -10.36
N THR A 44 -5.87 0.30 -10.92
CA THR A 44 -5.19 0.30 -12.22
C THR A 44 -5.99 -0.55 -13.20
N ARG A 45 -5.57 -0.56 -14.46
CA ARG A 45 -6.12 -1.48 -15.46
C ARG A 45 -5.98 -2.95 -15.07
N PHE A 46 -4.98 -3.31 -14.28
CA PHE A 46 -4.63 -4.71 -13.99
C PHE A 46 -5.10 -5.18 -12.62
N ALA A 47 -5.35 -4.27 -11.68
CA ALA A 47 -5.72 -4.64 -10.31
C ALA A 47 -6.58 -3.57 -9.63
N PRO A 48 -7.54 -3.97 -8.77
CA PRO A 48 -8.23 -3.04 -7.87
C PRO A 48 -7.22 -2.43 -6.88
N GLY A 49 -7.49 -1.20 -6.46
CA GLY A 49 -6.53 -0.42 -5.68
C GLY A 49 -6.04 -1.09 -4.41
N TRP A 50 -6.90 -1.81 -3.67
CA TRP A 50 -6.51 -2.55 -2.47
C TRP A 50 -5.45 -3.64 -2.70
N LYS A 51 -5.28 -4.11 -3.94
CA LYS A 51 -4.25 -5.09 -4.32
C LYS A 51 -2.96 -4.46 -4.83
N THR A 52 -2.92 -3.15 -5.03
CA THR A 52 -1.69 -2.45 -5.45
C THR A 52 -0.79 -2.18 -4.25
N ASP A 53 0.50 -1.96 -4.50
CA ASP A 53 1.44 -1.64 -3.43
C ASP A 53 1.09 -0.33 -2.72
N ARG A 54 0.72 0.71 -3.48
CA ARG A 54 0.23 1.98 -2.91
C ARG A 54 -1.02 1.77 -2.06
N GLY A 55 -1.98 0.98 -2.53
CA GLY A 55 -3.19 0.67 -1.76
C GLY A 55 -2.90 -0.14 -0.51
N ARG A 56 -2.00 -1.13 -0.58
CA ARG A 56 -1.57 -1.91 0.59
C ARG A 56 -0.96 -1.00 1.66
N VAL A 57 0.00 -0.16 1.28
CA VAL A 57 0.65 0.79 2.20
C VAL A 57 -0.38 1.76 2.79
N TYR A 58 -1.27 2.31 1.97
CA TYR A 58 -2.34 3.21 2.42
C TYR A 58 -3.31 2.55 3.42
N ILE A 59 -3.68 1.29 3.20
CA ILE A 59 -4.59 0.56 4.09
C ILE A 59 -3.91 0.29 5.44
N ILE A 60 -2.67 -0.19 5.42
CA ILE A 60 -1.92 -0.58 6.62
C ILE A 60 -1.55 0.65 7.44
N TYR A 61 -0.92 1.64 6.82
CA TYR A 61 -0.31 2.78 7.52
C TYR A 61 -1.22 4.02 7.55
N GLY A 62 -2.24 4.07 6.70
CA GLY A 62 -3.12 5.25 6.56
C GLY A 62 -2.67 6.14 5.41
N PRO A 63 -3.28 7.33 5.26
CA PRO A 63 -2.78 8.32 4.32
C PRO A 63 -1.36 8.77 4.71
N PRO A 64 -0.48 9.02 3.72
CA PRO A 64 0.80 9.64 3.99
C PRO A 64 0.60 11.09 4.47
N ASP A 65 1.56 11.58 5.25
CA ASP A 65 1.59 12.97 5.71
C ASP A 65 1.93 13.92 4.55
N ASP A 66 2.82 13.50 3.64
CA ASP A 66 3.16 14.23 2.43
C ASP A 66 3.47 13.29 1.25
N VAL A 67 3.30 13.79 0.03
CA VAL A 67 3.57 13.06 -1.21
C VAL A 67 4.33 13.95 -2.19
N GLU A 68 5.59 13.64 -2.41
CA GLU A 68 6.36 14.17 -3.53
C GLU A 68 6.06 13.37 -4.79
N ARG A 69 5.75 14.05 -5.89
CA ARG A 69 5.40 13.42 -7.16
C ARG A 69 6.38 13.85 -8.24
N TYR A 70 6.99 12.87 -8.86
CA TYR A 70 7.95 13.05 -9.93
C TYR A 70 7.34 12.50 -11.21
N PRO A 71 6.87 13.37 -12.12
CA PRO A 71 6.31 12.93 -13.38
C PRO A 71 7.39 12.30 -14.28
N TYR A 72 6.95 11.72 -15.40
CA TYR A 72 7.85 11.19 -16.41
C TYR A 72 8.80 12.28 -16.94
N THR A 73 10.06 11.94 -17.11
CA THR A 73 11.08 12.77 -17.78
C THR A 73 11.85 11.94 -18.80
N GLU A 74 12.64 12.59 -19.66
CA GLU A 74 13.47 11.92 -20.67
C GLU A 74 14.40 10.85 -20.06
N ASN A 75 14.95 11.12 -18.88
CA ASN A 75 15.93 10.25 -18.23
C ASN A 75 15.31 9.30 -17.19
N MET A 76 14.06 9.55 -16.76
CA MET A 76 13.51 8.89 -15.59
C MET A 76 12.00 8.63 -15.69
N LYS A 77 11.62 7.38 -15.42
CA LYS A 77 10.23 6.95 -15.26
C LYS A 77 9.58 7.60 -14.03
N PRO A 78 8.25 7.79 -14.02
CA PRO A 78 7.57 8.51 -12.94
C PRO A 78 7.59 7.71 -11.63
N TYR A 79 7.68 8.45 -10.52
CA TYR A 79 7.68 7.89 -9.18
C TYR A 79 7.09 8.86 -8.16
N GLU A 80 6.73 8.33 -6.99
CA GLU A 80 6.23 9.08 -5.85
C GLU A 80 7.04 8.72 -4.61
N ILE A 81 7.30 9.71 -3.76
CA ILE A 81 7.85 9.50 -2.41
C ILE A 81 6.79 9.91 -1.41
N TRP A 82 6.34 8.95 -0.62
CA TRP A 82 5.34 9.14 0.43
C TRP A 82 6.04 9.22 1.78
N HIS A 83 5.78 10.30 2.51
CA HIS A 83 6.36 10.56 3.83
C HIS A 83 5.38 10.21 4.95
N TYR A 84 5.89 9.58 5.99
CA TYR A 84 5.18 9.34 7.25
C TYR A 84 6.07 9.80 8.42
N TYR A 85 5.82 10.99 8.94
CA TYR A 85 6.67 11.63 9.95
C TYR A 85 6.53 10.99 11.33
N ASN A 86 5.35 10.45 11.63
CA ASN A 86 5.06 9.85 12.93
C ASN A 86 5.30 8.34 13.00
N LEU A 87 5.66 7.71 11.89
CA LEU A 87 5.88 6.27 11.81
C LEU A 87 7.37 5.96 12.01
N GLN A 88 7.72 5.22 13.07
CA GLN A 88 9.11 4.87 13.44
C GLN A 88 10.08 6.07 13.49
N GLY A 89 9.59 7.26 13.89
CA GLY A 89 10.42 8.47 13.95
C GLY A 89 10.66 9.14 12.59
N GLY A 90 9.92 8.73 11.55
CA GLY A 90 10.00 9.29 10.20
C GLY A 90 10.45 8.23 9.20
N VAL A 91 9.57 7.86 8.28
CA VAL A 91 9.90 6.93 7.20
C VAL A 91 9.37 7.40 5.85
N ILE A 92 9.96 6.84 4.80
CA ILE A 92 9.52 7.03 3.43
C ILE A 92 9.12 5.71 2.78
N PHE A 93 8.26 5.82 1.79
CA PHE A 93 7.97 4.77 0.81
C PHE A 93 8.13 5.36 -0.58
N VAL A 94 8.92 4.71 -1.43
CA VAL A 94 9.19 5.11 -2.80
C VAL A 94 8.47 4.16 -3.73
N PHE A 95 7.56 4.69 -4.52
CA PHE A 95 6.78 3.94 -5.49
C PHE A 95 7.12 4.38 -6.90
N GLY A 96 7.34 3.46 -7.84
CA GLY A 96 7.66 3.81 -9.22
C GLY A 96 6.87 3.01 -10.24
N ASP A 97 6.46 3.65 -11.32
CA ASP A 97 5.83 2.97 -12.46
C ASP A 97 6.88 2.60 -13.50
N ARG A 98 7.41 1.38 -13.34
CA ARG A 98 8.42 0.83 -14.24
C ARG A 98 7.85 0.48 -15.62
N THR A 99 6.54 0.25 -15.68
CA THR A 99 5.84 -0.27 -16.85
C THR A 99 5.30 0.84 -17.77
N GLY A 100 5.04 2.03 -17.22
CA GLY A 100 4.38 3.13 -17.93
C GLY A 100 2.85 3.01 -18.01
N PHE A 101 2.24 2.05 -17.30
CA PHE A 101 0.79 1.81 -17.32
C PHE A 101 0.07 2.28 -16.05
N GLY A 102 0.70 3.14 -15.25
CA GLY A 102 0.14 3.66 -13.99
C GLY A 102 0.18 2.66 -12.83
N SER A 103 0.89 1.55 -12.97
CA SER A 103 1.05 0.53 -11.94
C SER A 103 2.32 0.76 -11.15
N TYR A 104 2.19 1.54 -10.07
CA TYR A 104 3.30 1.91 -9.20
C TYR A 104 3.62 0.78 -8.22
N GLU A 105 4.85 0.26 -8.30
CA GLU A 105 5.39 -0.78 -7.43
C GLU A 105 6.18 -0.15 -6.27
N LEU A 106 6.16 -0.76 -5.09
CA LEU A 106 7.01 -0.32 -3.96
C LEU A 106 8.47 -0.70 -4.26
N LEU A 107 9.30 0.30 -4.53
CA LEU A 107 10.70 0.10 -4.87
C LEU A 107 11.62 0.19 -3.65
N HIS A 108 11.29 1.06 -2.69
CA HIS A 108 12.09 1.26 -1.48
C HIS A 108 11.24 1.76 -0.31
N SER A 109 11.62 1.40 0.91
CA SER A 109 11.14 2.01 2.14
C SER A 109 12.24 2.02 3.20
N THR A 110 12.20 3.02 4.08
CA THR A 110 13.02 3.06 5.29
C THR A 110 12.34 2.40 6.49
N LEU A 111 11.07 2.00 6.38
CA LEU A 111 10.35 1.30 7.44
C LEU A 111 10.95 -0.09 7.69
N VAL A 112 11.23 -0.40 8.96
CA VAL A 112 11.72 -1.74 9.33
C VAL A 112 10.69 -2.81 8.98
N GLY A 113 11.10 -3.79 8.18
CA GLY A 113 10.27 -4.91 7.73
C GLY A 113 9.63 -4.75 6.35
N GLU A 114 9.81 -3.60 5.70
CA GLU A 114 9.39 -3.37 4.31
C GLU A 114 10.54 -3.56 3.31
N VAL A 115 10.22 -3.49 2.02
CA VAL A 115 11.20 -3.58 0.93
C VAL A 115 12.26 -2.49 1.08
N LYS A 116 13.53 -2.87 1.18
CA LYS A 116 14.67 -1.93 1.23
C LYS A 116 15.60 -2.18 0.04
N ASN A 117 15.64 -1.22 -0.88
CA ASN A 117 16.54 -1.23 -2.03
C ASN A 117 17.19 0.15 -2.15
N GLN A 118 18.48 0.31 -1.85
CA GLN A 118 19.14 1.62 -1.94
C GLN A 118 19.36 2.08 -3.39
N ASP A 119 19.35 1.12 -4.32
CA ASP A 119 19.59 1.31 -5.75
C ASP A 119 18.28 1.44 -6.54
N TRP A 120 17.15 1.72 -5.85
CA TRP A 120 15.83 1.80 -6.47
C TRP A 120 15.76 2.77 -7.65
N MET A 121 16.58 3.82 -7.62
CA MET A 121 16.62 4.86 -8.65
C MET A 121 17.10 4.30 -10.00
N TYR A 122 18.02 3.33 -10.01
CA TYR A 122 18.47 2.65 -11.22
C TYR A 122 17.36 1.83 -11.90
N LEU A 123 16.32 1.42 -11.15
CA LEU A 123 15.16 0.72 -11.73
C LEU A 123 14.27 1.64 -12.57
N LEU A 124 14.45 2.95 -12.46
CA LEU A 124 13.63 3.97 -13.12
C LEU A 124 14.39 4.75 -14.21
N MET A 125 15.71 4.60 -14.29
CA MET A 125 16.50 5.23 -15.34
C MET A 125 16.13 4.66 -16.72
N GLN A 126 16.03 5.53 -17.71
CA GLN A 126 15.89 5.13 -19.11
C GLN A 126 17.25 4.72 -19.67
N ARG A 127 17.25 3.72 -20.57
CA ARG A 127 18.44 3.24 -21.27
C ARG A 127 18.57 3.89 -22.63
#